data_AF-A0A935MI77-F1
#
_entry.id   AF-A0A935MI77-F1
#
_cell.length_a   1.000
_cell.length_b   1.000
_cell.length_c   1.000
_cell.angle_alpha   90.00
_cell.angle_beta   90.00
_cell.angle_gamma   90.00
#
_symmetry.space_group_name_H-M   'P 1'
#
loop_
_entity.id
_entity.type
_entity.pdbx_description
1 polymer ?
#
loop_
_entity_poly.entity_id
_entity_poly.type
_entity_poly.pdbx_seq_one_letter_code
_entity_poly.pdbx_strand_id
1 'polypeptide(L)'
;MKTELLTNFLTVKINKEKTVLSDNIFKRLENIKLIDKYEAYQPLDNEWGVINVDLEIIQTEGFDATKKVDPNMVTRKKDGVEQEVQDGWIGRIMPFLLVQETYLKDELNSLRAKENKLNTE
;
A
#
# COMPACT_ATOMS: atom_id res chain seq x y z
N MET A 1 -4.36 5.08 16.46
CA MET A 1 -3.91 4.96 15.05
C MET A 1 -2.57 4.25 14.94
N LYS A 2 -1.42 4.84 15.31
CA LYS A 2 -0.11 4.14 15.24
C LYS A 2 -0.07 2.83 16.04
N THR A 3 -0.51 2.87 17.30
CA THR A 3 -0.53 1.68 18.17
C THR A 3 -1.40 0.57 17.59
N GLU A 4 -2.58 0.91 17.08
CA GLU A 4 -3.51 -0.07 16.51
C GLU A 4 -2.92 -0.77 15.28
N LEU A 5 -2.45 0.02 14.30
CA LEU A 5 -2.07 -0.51 12.99
C LEU A 5 -0.62 -0.97 12.88
N LEU A 6 0.30 -0.41 13.70
CA LEU A 6 1.74 -0.70 13.59
C LEU A 6 2.33 -1.38 14.81
N THR A 7 1.66 -1.36 15.97
CA THR A 7 2.15 -2.03 17.19
C THR A 7 1.35 -3.30 17.47
N ASN A 8 0.03 -3.24 17.30
CA ASN A 8 -0.89 -4.34 17.57
C ASN A 8 -1.36 -5.05 16.30
N PHE A 9 -0.62 -4.96 15.19
CA PHE A 9 -1.03 -5.51 13.90
C PHE A 9 -1.36 -7.02 13.95
N LEU A 10 -0.73 -7.78 14.88
CA LEU A 10 -1.01 -9.20 15.08
C LEU A 10 -2.33 -9.50 15.83
N THR A 11 -2.86 -8.53 16.58
CA THR A 11 -3.98 -8.77 17.52
C THR A 11 -5.15 -7.81 17.30
N VAL A 12 -5.00 -6.84 16.40
CA VAL A 12 -6.03 -5.87 16.05
C VAL A 12 -7.26 -6.58 15.47
N LYS A 13 -8.45 -6.15 15.90
CA LYS A 13 -9.72 -6.70 15.42
C LYS A 13 -10.11 -6.01 14.13
N ILE A 14 -9.53 -6.48 13.03
CA ILE A 14 -9.61 -5.84 11.70
C ILE A 14 -11.05 -5.45 11.31
N ASN A 15 -12.01 -6.35 11.51
CA ASN A 15 -13.44 -6.11 11.21
C ASN A 15 -14.07 -4.90 11.94
N LYS A 16 -13.49 -4.45 13.05
CA LYS A 16 -13.97 -3.29 13.83
C LYS A 16 -13.04 -2.09 13.70
N GLU A 17 -11.84 -2.29 13.19
CA GLU A 17 -10.78 -1.30 13.28
C GLU A 17 -11.07 -0.07 12.42
N LYS A 18 -11.71 -0.23 11.26
CA LYS A 18 -12.14 0.90 10.42
C LYS A 18 -13.00 1.90 11.22
N THR A 19 -13.95 1.40 12.00
CA THR A 19 -14.82 2.23 12.85
C THR A 19 -14.01 2.94 13.93
N VAL A 20 -13.11 2.22 14.61
CA VAL A 20 -12.23 2.79 15.64
C VAL A 20 -11.39 3.93 15.09
N LEU A 21 -10.82 3.76 13.89
CA LEU A 21 -10.03 4.79 13.22
C LEU A 21 -10.88 5.98 12.79
N SER A 22 -12.08 5.73 12.26
CA SER A 22 -13.03 6.78 11.85
C SER A 22 -13.43 7.65 13.03
N ASP A 23 -13.78 7.03 14.17
CA ASP A 23 -14.11 7.74 15.41
C ASP A 23 -12.90 8.54 15.92
N ASN A 24 -11.68 8.00 15.80
CA ASN A 24 -10.46 8.72 16.17
C ASN A 24 -10.23 9.96 15.30
N ILE A 25 -10.46 9.84 13.99
CA ILE A 25 -10.39 10.95 13.04
C ILE A 25 -11.43 12.01 13.44
N PHE A 26 -12.71 11.64 13.57
CA PHE A 26 -13.77 12.60 13.91
C PHE A 26 -13.52 13.31 15.23
N LYS A 27 -13.06 12.59 16.26
CA LYS A 27 -12.73 13.17 17.56
C LYS A 27 -11.62 14.23 17.47
N ARG A 28 -10.60 14.03 16.62
CA ARG A 28 -9.53 15.02 16.41
C ARG A 28 -10.03 16.26 15.69
N LEU A 29 -11.09 16.12 14.89
CA LEU A 29 -11.66 17.18 14.08
C LEU A 29 -12.76 17.97 14.78
N GLU A 30 -13.28 17.50 15.93
CA GLU A 30 -14.36 18.15 16.69
C GLU A 30 -14.12 19.64 16.97
N ASN A 31 -12.85 20.04 17.16
CA ASN A 31 -12.49 21.42 17.50
C ASN A 31 -12.17 22.30 16.28
N ILE A 32 -12.25 21.76 15.06
CA ILE A 32 -11.97 22.49 13.82
C ILE A 32 -13.30 22.93 13.21
N LYS A 33 -13.63 24.22 13.32
CA LYS A 33 -14.84 24.78 12.70
C LYS A 33 -14.79 24.61 11.18
N LEU A 34 -15.93 24.27 10.58
CA LEU A 34 -16.17 24.17 9.12
C LEU A 34 -15.52 22.98 8.40
N ILE A 35 -14.96 22.01 9.11
CA ILE A 35 -14.44 20.82 8.45
C ILE A 35 -15.57 19.86 8.05
N ASP A 36 -15.52 19.40 6.80
CA ASP A 36 -16.37 18.33 6.33
C ASP A 36 -15.83 16.98 6.83
N LYS A 37 -16.66 16.27 7.62
CA LYS A 37 -16.29 14.96 8.17
C LYS A 37 -16.14 13.90 7.07
N TYR A 38 -16.89 14.00 5.98
CA TYR A 38 -16.80 13.05 4.86
C TYR A 38 -15.48 13.18 4.13
N GLU A 39 -15.04 14.41 3.85
CA GLU A 39 -13.73 14.70 3.24
C GLU A 39 -12.58 14.16 4.10
N ALA A 40 -12.69 14.21 5.42
CA ALA A 40 -11.67 13.64 6.29
C ALA A 40 -11.71 12.11 6.40
N TYR A 41 -12.87 11.49 6.19
CA TYR A 41 -13.05 10.04 6.22
C TYR A 41 -12.63 9.38 4.90
N GLN A 42 -12.83 10.05 3.77
CA GLN A 42 -12.60 9.49 2.44
C GLN A 42 -11.18 8.92 2.22
N PRO A 43 -10.09 9.57 2.67
CA PRO A 43 -8.75 8.98 2.55
C PRO A 43 -8.61 7.65 3.30
N LEU A 44 -9.22 7.53 4.48
CA LEU A 44 -9.25 6.25 5.20
C LEU A 44 -10.07 5.22 4.43
N ASP A 45 -11.23 5.60 3.91
CA ASP A 45 -12.11 4.69 3.17
C ASP A 45 -11.43 4.09 1.94
N ASN A 46 -10.78 4.95 1.15
CA ASN A 46 -10.07 4.58 -0.08
C ASN A 46 -8.96 3.56 0.18
N GLU A 47 -8.17 3.77 1.23
CA GLU A 47 -7.00 2.92 1.54
C GLU A 47 -7.35 1.72 2.43
N TRP A 48 -8.54 1.72 3.07
CA TRP A 48 -8.90 0.67 4.04
C TRP A 48 -8.90 -0.73 3.41
N GLY A 49 -9.32 -0.85 2.15
CA GLY A 49 -9.31 -2.13 1.46
C GLY A 49 -7.93 -2.77 1.44
N VAL A 50 -6.90 -1.98 1.14
CA VAL A 50 -5.50 -2.42 1.12
C VAL A 50 -5.01 -2.72 2.54
N ILE A 51 -5.21 -1.79 3.48
CA ILE A 51 -4.78 -1.94 4.87
C ILE A 51 -5.38 -3.19 5.52
N ASN A 52 -6.66 -3.46 5.28
CA ASN A 52 -7.36 -4.64 5.78
C ASN A 52 -6.67 -5.93 5.30
N VAL A 53 -6.50 -6.06 3.98
CA VAL A 53 -5.87 -7.24 3.38
C VAL A 53 -4.44 -7.43 3.90
N ASP A 54 -3.66 -6.35 3.97
CA ASP A 54 -2.29 -6.42 4.49
C ASP A 54 -2.25 -6.91 5.95
N LEU A 55 -3.14 -6.41 6.80
CA LEU A 55 -3.25 -6.87 8.19
C LEU A 55 -3.66 -8.35 8.27
N GLU A 56 -4.58 -8.80 7.42
CA GLU A 56 -4.98 -10.21 7.35
C GLU A 56 -3.80 -11.10 6.95
N ILE A 57 -3.01 -10.69 5.96
CA ILE A 57 -1.80 -11.40 5.54
C ILE A 57 -0.79 -11.46 6.69
N ILE A 58 -0.54 -10.33 7.38
CA ILE A 58 0.42 -10.32 8.51
C ILE A 58 -0.06 -11.21 9.66
N GLN A 59 -1.37 -11.25 9.95
CA GLN A 59 -1.91 -12.10 11.02
C GLN A 59 -1.86 -13.60 10.67
N THR A 60 -2.03 -13.95 9.40
CA THR A 60 -2.08 -15.35 8.95
C THR A 60 -0.71 -15.92 8.59
N GLU A 61 0.15 -15.12 7.97
CA GLU A 61 1.49 -15.53 7.50
C GLU A 61 2.63 -15.04 8.39
N GLY A 62 2.37 -14.14 9.32
CA GLY A 62 3.36 -13.52 10.20
C GLY A 62 4.11 -12.34 9.57
N PHE A 63 4.94 -11.68 10.38
CA PHE A 63 5.64 -10.44 9.98
C PHE A 63 6.59 -10.62 8.79
N ASP A 64 7.11 -11.83 8.55
CA ASP A 64 7.99 -12.10 7.42
C ASP A 64 7.30 -11.92 6.07
N ALA A 65 5.96 -11.96 6.00
CA ALA A 65 5.20 -11.63 4.79
C ALA A 65 5.49 -10.21 4.27
N THR A 66 5.87 -9.27 5.15
CA THR A 66 6.24 -7.89 4.77
C THR A 66 7.50 -7.82 3.90
N LYS A 67 8.30 -8.89 3.87
CA LYS A 67 9.54 -9.00 3.09
C LYS A 67 9.40 -9.93 1.87
N LYS A 68 8.21 -10.49 1.63
CA LYS A 68 7.95 -11.39 0.51
C LYS A 68 7.54 -10.61 -0.74
N VAL A 69 7.69 -11.28 -1.87
CA VAL A 69 7.29 -10.79 -3.20
C VAL A 69 6.38 -11.82 -3.86
N ASP A 70 5.51 -11.33 -4.72
CA ASP A 70 4.58 -12.12 -5.52
C ASP A 70 4.82 -11.93 -7.02
N PRO A 71 4.56 -12.98 -7.84
CA PRO A 71 4.59 -12.86 -9.28
C PRO A 71 3.66 -11.73 -9.75
N ASN A 72 4.18 -10.80 -10.54
CA ASN A 72 3.35 -9.77 -11.15
C ASN A 72 2.69 -10.34 -12.41
N MET A 73 1.42 -10.74 -12.31
CA MET A 73 0.67 -11.31 -13.43
C MET A 73 0.02 -10.18 -14.24
N VAL A 74 0.31 -10.14 -15.55
CA VAL A 74 -0.24 -9.14 -16.46
C VAL A 74 -0.90 -9.81 -17.65
N THR A 75 -2.05 -9.28 -18.07
CA THR A 75 -2.74 -9.72 -19.28
C THR A 75 -2.07 -9.12 -20.50
N ARG A 76 -1.55 -9.97 -21.40
CA ARG A 76 -1.00 -9.56 -22.68
C ARG A 76 -1.76 -10.21 -23.83
N LYS A 77 -1.92 -9.48 -24.93
CA LYS A 77 -2.43 -10.05 -26.18
C LYS A 77 -1.28 -10.57 -27.02
N LYS A 78 -1.31 -11.84 -27.36
CA LYS A 78 -0.39 -12.45 -28.31
C LYS A 78 -1.22 -13.13 -29.40
N ASP A 79 -0.97 -12.76 -30.66
CA ASP A 79 -1.67 -13.30 -31.83
C ASP A 79 -3.21 -13.22 -31.73
N GLY A 80 -3.72 -12.15 -31.09
CA GLY A 80 -5.16 -11.91 -30.93
C GLY A 80 -5.81 -12.61 -29.73
N VAL A 81 -5.07 -13.42 -28.96
CA VAL A 81 -5.56 -14.12 -27.76
C VAL A 81 -5.02 -13.44 -26.50
N GLU A 82 -5.88 -13.22 -25.51
CA GLU A 82 -5.47 -12.75 -24.18
C GLU A 82 -4.83 -13.89 -23.39
N GLN A 83 -3.62 -13.65 -22.87
CA GLN A 83 -2.89 -14.58 -22.02
C GLN A 83 -2.40 -13.84 -20.78
N GLU A 84 -2.62 -14.43 -19.60
CA GLU A 84 -1.94 -14.01 -18.38
C GLU A 84 -0.51 -14.53 -18.37
N VAL A 85 0.47 -13.63 -18.28
CA VAL A 85 1.88 -13.97 -18.19
C VAL A 85 2.50 -13.25 -17.00
N GLN A 86 3.51 -13.88 -16.38
CA GLN A 86 4.28 -13.22 -15.35
C GLN A 86 5.22 -12.19 -15.98
N ASP A 87 5.19 -10.96 -15.46
CA ASP A 87 6.03 -9.84 -15.85
C ASP A 87 6.67 -9.19 -14.62
N GLY A 88 7.72 -9.83 -14.12
CA GLY A 88 8.44 -9.39 -12.94
C GLY A 88 7.77 -9.81 -11.63
N TRP A 89 7.98 -8.98 -10.60
CA TRP A 89 7.57 -9.22 -9.22
C TRP A 89 7.01 -7.94 -8.61
N ILE A 90 6.05 -8.10 -7.71
CA ILE A 90 5.51 -7.03 -6.86
C ILE A 90 5.74 -7.40 -5.39
N GLY A 91 5.87 -6.40 -4.52
CA GLY A 91 5.91 -6.66 -3.09
C GLY A 91 4.55 -7.17 -2.61
N ARG A 92 4.55 -8.21 -1.79
CA ARG A 92 3.30 -8.82 -1.26
C ARG A 92 2.50 -7.83 -0.42
N ILE A 93 3.22 -7.05 0.39
CA ILE A 93 2.65 -6.00 1.26
C ILE A 93 3.36 -4.67 0.96
N MET A 94 4.69 -4.67 0.97
CA MET A 94 5.47 -3.43 0.83
C MET A 94 5.62 -3.04 -0.65
N PRO A 95 5.07 -1.89 -1.09
CA PRO A 95 5.21 -1.46 -2.48
C PRO A 95 6.67 -1.18 -2.83
N PHE A 96 7.14 -1.67 -3.99
CA PHE A 96 8.54 -1.49 -4.40
C PHE A 96 8.93 -0.03 -4.55
N LEU A 97 8.03 0.80 -5.10
CA LEU A 97 8.29 2.22 -5.24
C LEU A 97 8.58 2.87 -3.88
N LEU A 98 7.79 2.53 -2.86
CA LEU A 98 7.99 3.03 -1.50
C LEU A 98 9.35 2.60 -0.94
N VAL A 99 9.71 1.32 -1.11
CA VAL A 99 11.01 0.79 -0.67
C VAL A 99 12.17 1.49 -1.39
N GLN A 100 12.05 1.67 -2.70
CA GLN A 100 13.06 2.31 -3.53
C GLN A 100 13.25 3.79 -3.15
N GLU A 101 12.17 4.54 -3.00
CA GLU A 101 12.23 5.97 -2.66
C GLU A 101 12.71 6.22 -1.24
N THR A 102 12.46 5.28 -0.33
CA THR A 102 12.84 5.40 1.08
C THR A 102 14.28 4.93 1.34
N TYR A 103 14.69 3.80 0.75
CA TYR A 103 15.95 3.14 1.10
C TYR A 103 16.97 3.08 -0.04
N LEU A 104 16.56 3.19 -1.30
CA LEU A 104 17.42 3.04 -2.48
C LEU A 104 17.38 4.29 -3.38
N LYS A 105 17.25 5.46 -2.74
CA LYS A 105 16.96 6.71 -3.43
C LYS A 105 18.06 7.09 -4.42
N ASP A 106 19.32 6.88 -4.06
CA ASP A 106 20.47 7.23 -4.89
C ASP A 106 20.57 6.31 -6.11
N GLU A 107 20.36 5.01 -5.93
CA GLU A 107 20.29 4.02 -7.00
C GLU A 107 19.12 4.30 -7.95
N LEU A 108 17.94 4.61 -7.40
CA LEU A 108 16.75 4.97 -8.17
C LEU A 108 17.00 6.23 -9.02
N ASN A 109 17.64 7.25 -8.45
CA ASN A 109 18.00 8.47 -9.19
C ASN A 109 19.01 8.19 -10.30
N SER A 110 20.02 7.35 -10.02
CA SER A 110 21.01 6.93 -11.02
C SER A 110 20.37 6.17 -12.18
N LEU A 111 19.42 5.27 -11.88
CA LEU A 111 18.66 4.54 -12.88
C LEU A 111 17.82 5.48 -13.75
N ARG A 112 17.02 6.36 -13.13
CA ARG A 112 16.19 7.36 -13.84
C ARG A 112 17.03 8.28 -14.74
N ALA A 113 18.22 8.68 -14.29
CA ALA A 113 19.13 9.50 -15.11
C ALA A 113 19.61 8.76 -16.36
N LYS A 114 19.91 7.46 -16.25
CA LYS A 114 20.30 6.63 -17.40
C LYS A 114 19.14 6.40 -18.37
N GLU A 115 17.94 6.12 -17.85
CA GLU A 115 16.74 5.96 -18.68
C GLU A 115 16.42 7.24 -19.46
N ASN A 116 16.49 8.40 -18.79
CA ASN A 116 16.27 9.69 -19.46
C ASN A 116 17.27 9.93 -20.58
N LYS A 117 18.55 9.60 -20.37
CA LYS A 117 19.57 9.72 -21.41
C LYS A 117 19.25 8.84 -22.63
N LEU A 118 18.84 7.59 -22.41
CA LEU A 118 18.50 6.66 -23.49
C LEU A 118 17.25 7.09 -24.26
N ASN A 119 16.31 7.77 -23.61
CA ASN A 119 15.07 8.25 -24.23
C ASN A 119 15.20 9.61 -24.92
N THR A 120 16.34 10.30 -24.81
CA THR A 120 16.60 11.58 -25.50
C THR A 120 17.51 11.44 -26.72
N GLU A 121 18.00 10.23 -27.03
CA GLU A 121 18.70 9.86 -28.28
C GLU A 121 17.71 9.24 -29.28
#